data_AF-A0A554G7W7-F1
#
_entry.id   AF-A0A554G7W7-F1
#
_cell.length_a   1.000
_cell.length_b   1.000
_cell.length_c   1.000
_cell.angle_alpha   90.00
_cell.angle_beta   90.00
_cell.angle_gamma   90.00
#
_symmetry.space_group_name_H-M   'P 1'
#
loop_
_entity.id
_entity.type
_entity.pdbx_description
1 polymer ?
#
loop_
_entity_poly.entity_id
_entity_poly.type
_entity_poly.pdbx_seq_one_letter_code
_entity_poly.pdbx_strand_id
1 'polypeptide(L)'
;MHRTSFRPFLLCAALALGTSCESMKPRATSPANGTTATEQPDVAPPPIAVAQQEDAGTVSSVTSASPWQRARVGDRVEYAFSAHRGRPGAERGAGVAGHVSLEVVAVQAPWAWLTVTFTDDQGKPLPHPRLSQPRVLPMRMEQTQPWDTEHRGQRSTEQTTAAGRDWDAQRFLDDRRPSDGPLENRLYATKPGPLYLTHGLLDASTTLSGFGVSGSQQLTLVSFRQGTDAVGALPALERPWGPGTWYDVRQDVSGTPSVRRVCLGAERGFLLRKEATGPTGDAPCANFLEAEATPLEEALLTTVSEAIRLPRQWPPVAAGTPPARRETFTVGQHPIPAVVFEAPLGEGLERRAQVATYAAEPWGAALHGLADEARFTALSETVFRAPAKGPRVAEDGASLAGWGRWVVDGGK
;
A
#
# COMPACT_ATOMS: atom_id res chain seq x y z
N MET A 1 -0.54 43.28 -57.44
CA MET A 1 -1.85 43.71 -56.89
C MET A 1 -2.19 42.84 -55.68
N HIS A 2 -2.85 43.44 -54.68
CA HIS A 2 -3.40 42.91 -53.41
C HIS A 2 -2.67 41.82 -52.58
N ARG A 3 -2.27 42.25 -51.38
CA ARG A 3 -2.25 41.48 -50.13
C ARG A 3 -3.65 41.46 -49.49
N THR A 4 -3.95 40.42 -48.71
CA THR A 4 -4.80 40.39 -47.49
C THR A 4 -4.40 39.08 -46.76
N SER A 5 -3.85 39.05 -45.53
CA SER A 5 -4.34 39.51 -44.22
C SER A 5 -5.73 38.97 -43.84
N PHE A 6 -5.78 37.98 -42.93
CA PHE A 6 -6.79 37.91 -41.86
C PHE A 6 -6.38 36.93 -40.71
N ARG A 7 -6.42 37.47 -39.49
CA ARG A 7 -6.50 36.84 -38.15
C ARG A 7 -7.17 37.89 -37.26
N PRO A 8 -7.72 37.56 -36.07
CA PRO A 8 -8.43 36.33 -35.67
C PRO A 8 -9.86 36.68 -35.19
N PHE A 9 -10.66 35.68 -34.79
CA PHE A 9 -11.78 35.92 -33.87
C PHE A 9 -11.47 35.32 -32.50
N LEU A 10 -11.46 36.20 -31.50
CA LEU A 10 -11.48 35.85 -30.08
C LEU A 10 -12.92 35.46 -29.71
N LEU A 11 -13.08 34.38 -28.94
CA LEU A 11 -14.29 34.12 -28.17
C LEU A 11 -13.90 33.79 -26.74
N CYS A 12 -14.03 34.78 -25.87
CA CYS A 12 -13.88 34.61 -24.44
C CYS A 12 -15.09 33.85 -23.90
N ALA A 13 -14.87 32.68 -23.30
CA ALA A 13 -15.81 32.10 -22.35
C ALA A 13 -15.28 32.41 -20.94
N ALA A 14 -16.00 33.23 -20.19
CA ALA A 14 -15.60 33.61 -18.84
C ALA A 14 -15.90 32.48 -17.85
N LEU A 15 -14.89 32.08 -17.07
CA LEU A 15 -15.05 31.37 -15.81
C LEU A 15 -14.44 32.25 -14.71
N ALA A 16 -15.28 32.69 -13.78
CA ALA A 16 -14.89 33.51 -12.64
C ALA A 16 -15.48 32.92 -11.37
N LEU A 17 -14.67 32.95 -10.29
CA LEU A 17 -14.99 32.53 -8.91
C LEU A 17 -15.14 30.99 -8.78
N GLY A 18 -14.55 30.28 -7.81
CA GLY A 18 -13.68 30.62 -6.66
C GLY A 18 -13.79 29.40 -5.72
N THR A 19 -12.72 28.81 -5.15
CA THR A 19 -11.90 29.39 -4.08
C THR A 19 -10.56 28.64 -3.89
N SER A 20 -9.50 29.40 -3.60
CA SER A 20 -8.24 29.04 -2.92
C SER A 20 -7.75 27.57 -2.92
N CYS A 21 -6.82 27.24 -3.82
CA CYS A 21 -5.76 26.27 -3.51
C CYS A 21 -4.62 27.00 -2.80
N GLU A 22 -4.68 27.10 -1.47
CA GLU A 22 -3.62 27.73 -0.69
C GLU A 22 -2.41 26.80 -0.57
N SER A 23 -1.43 27.02 -1.44
CA SER A 23 -0.16 26.28 -1.45
C SER A 23 0.63 26.59 -0.18
N MET A 24 0.57 25.70 0.82
CA MET A 24 1.38 25.81 2.04
C MET A 24 2.86 25.71 1.69
N LYS A 25 3.49 26.88 1.60
CA LYS A 25 4.91 27.05 1.31
C LYS A 25 5.72 26.68 2.57
N PRO A 26 6.67 25.73 2.51
CA PRO A 26 7.45 25.35 3.68
C PRO A 26 8.29 26.54 4.17
N ARG A 27 8.07 26.93 5.43
CA ARG A 27 8.78 28.05 6.07
C ARG A 27 10.16 27.60 6.51
N ALA A 28 11.17 27.88 5.69
CA ALA A 28 12.56 27.74 6.11
C ALA A 28 12.86 28.74 7.24
N THR A 29 13.26 28.23 8.41
CA THR A 29 13.88 29.03 9.48
C THR A 29 15.36 28.73 9.51
N SER A 30 16.18 29.75 9.21
CA SER A 30 17.63 29.68 9.33
C SER A 30 18.05 29.85 10.80
N PRO A 31 19.07 29.14 11.32
CA PRO A 31 19.48 29.26 12.71
C PRO A 31 20.22 30.59 12.96
N ALA A 32 19.85 31.26 14.06
CA ALA A 32 20.60 32.41 14.57
C ALA A 32 21.64 31.94 15.59
N ASN A 33 22.93 32.00 15.24
CA ASN A 33 24.01 31.93 16.21
C ASN A 33 24.22 33.31 16.86
N GLY A 34 24.43 33.36 18.18
CA GLY A 34 24.60 34.61 18.92
C GLY A 34 24.83 34.39 20.41
N THR A 35 26.00 33.85 20.77
CA THR A 35 26.41 33.54 22.15
C THR A 35 26.81 34.80 22.94
N THR A 36 26.47 34.85 24.23
CA THR A 36 27.31 35.45 25.28
C THR A 36 27.05 34.79 26.65
N ALA A 37 28.11 34.49 27.39
CA ALA A 37 28.09 34.18 28.84
C ALA A 37 27.98 35.52 29.64
N THR A 38 27.82 35.62 30.96
CA THR A 38 27.99 34.70 32.12
C THR A 38 26.72 34.69 33.03
N GLU A 39 26.64 34.20 34.29
CA GLU A 39 27.63 33.80 35.32
C GLU A 39 27.08 32.71 36.27
N GLN A 40 27.90 32.25 37.23
CA GLN A 40 27.53 31.36 38.35
C GLN A 40 28.10 31.95 39.65
N PRO A 41 27.45 31.69 40.81
CA PRO A 41 28.23 31.22 41.95
C PRO A 41 27.58 30.04 42.71
N ASP A 42 28.45 29.27 43.38
CA ASP A 42 28.17 27.98 44.01
C ASP A 42 27.38 28.05 45.32
N VAL A 43 26.63 26.98 45.61
CA VAL A 43 26.40 26.48 46.99
C VAL A 43 26.50 24.94 47.00
N ALA A 44 27.24 24.40 47.96
CA ALA A 44 27.58 22.97 48.05
C ALA A 44 26.46 22.07 48.65
N PRO A 45 26.47 20.74 48.40
CA PRO A 45 25.44 19.81 48.86
C PRO A 45 25.75 19.11 50.22
N PRO A 46 24.73 18.74 51.01
CA PRO A 46 24.85 17.80 52.13
C PRO A 46 24.56 16.33 51.70
N PRO A 47 24.86 15.32 52.56
CA PRO A 47 25.20 13.97 52.09
C PRO A 47 24.06 12.93 52.06
N ILE A 48 24.43 11.78 51.50
CA ILE A 48 23.65 10.55 51.26
C ILE A 48 22.91 10.02 52.51
N ALA A 49 21.66 9.62 52.33
CA ALA A 49 20.99 8.62 53.17
C ALA A 49 20.46 7.48 52.29
N VAL A 50 20.93 6.26 52.53
CA VAL A 50 20.43 5.06 51.85
C VAL A 50 19.16 4.60 52.57
N ALA A 51 18.04 4.60 51.85
CA ALA A 51 16.83 3.91 52.27
C ALA A 51 16.48 2.87 51.20
N GLN A 52 16.84 1.61 51.46
CA GLN A 52 16.20 0.49 50.77
C GLN A 52 14.75 0.45 51.24
N GLN A 53 13.81 0.64 50.32
CA GLN A 53 12.42 0.31 50.57
C GLN A 53 11.93 -0.56 49.43
N GLU A 54 11.96 -1.87 49.70
CA GLU A 54 11.21 -2.84 48.92
C GLU A 54 9.73 -2.47 49.04
N ASP A 55 9.15 -1.94 47.98
CA ASP A 55 7.71 -2.05 47.78
C ASP A 55 7.49 -2.90 46.55
N ALA A 56 6.99 -4.11 46.78
CA ALA A 56 6.61 -5.07 45.74
C ALA A 56 5.27 -4.64 45.10
N GLY A 57 5.24 -3.39 44.63
CA GLY A 57 4.21 -2.82 43.80
C GLY A 57 4.21 -3.55 42.46
N THR A 58 3.60 -4.74 42.44
CA THR A 58 3.25 -5.44 41.21
C THR A 58 2.28 -4.55 40.46
N VAL A 59 2.82 -3.71 39.57
CA VAL A 59 2.03 -2.96 38.60
C VAL A 59 1.39 -4.00 37.71
N SER A 60 0.21 -4.44 38.11
CA SER A 60 -0.66 -5.27 37.30
C SER A 60 -0.88 -4.50 36.02
N SER A 61 -0.16 -4.91 34.97
CA SER A 61 -0.36 -4.43 33.62
C SER A 61 -1.74 -4.91 33.20
N VAL A 62 -2.75 -4.11 33.56
CA VAL A 62 -4.12 -4.24 33.06
C VAL A 62 -3.97 -4.21 31.56
N THR A 63 -3.98 -5.41 30.98
CA THR A 63 -3.61 -5.64 29.59
C THR A 63 -4.71 -5.00 28.78
N SER A 64 -4.47 -3.77 28.33
CA SER A 64 -5.50 -2.92 27.79
C SER A 64 -6.05 -3.60 26.54
N ALA A 65 -7.32 -4.01 26.63
CA ALA A 65 -8.00 -4.71 25.55
C ALA A 65 -7.78 -3.94 24.25
N SER A 66 -7.23 -4.63 23.24
CA SER A 66 -6.81 -4.01 21.99
C SER A 66 -7.99 -3.25 21.40
N PRO A 67 -7.80 -2.05 20.83
CA PRO A 67 -8.88 -1.31 20.18
C PRO A 67 -9.70 -2.15 19.19
N TRP A 68 -9.06 -3.08 18.50
CA TRP A 68 -9.69 -4.03 17.58
C TRP A 68 -10.69 -4.99 18.22
N GLN A 69 -10.58 -5.28 19.52
CA GLN A 69 -11.59 -6.08 20.25
C GLN A 69 -12.89 -5.30 20.48
N ARG A 70 -12.93 -4.00 20.14
CA ARG A 70 -14.12 -3.14 20.17
C ARG A 70 -14.54 -2.70 18.76
N ALA A 71 -14.12 -3.42 17.72
CA ALA A 71 -14.51 -3.12 16.35
C ALA A 71 -16.02 -3.25 16.14
N ARG A 72 -16.60 -2.30 15.38
CA ARG A 72 -18.04 -2.16 15.16
C ARG A 72 -18.38 -2.05 13.69
N VAL A 73 -19.51 -2.62 13.28
CA VAL A 73 -19.97 -2.50 11.89
C VAL A 73 -20.37 -1.05 11.61
N GLY A 74 -19.77 -0.48 10.57
CA GLY A 74 -19.87 0.93 10.20
C GLY A 74 -18.76 1.82 10.76
N ASP A 75 -17.82 1.29 11.56
CA ASP A 75 -16.56 1.97 11.87
C ASP A 75 -15.84 2.27 10.55
N ARG A 76 -15.52 3.54 10.32
CA ARG A 76 -14.92 4.00 9.07
C ARG A 76 -13.89 5.09 9.30
N VAL A 77 -12.80 5.00 8.55
CA VAL A 77 -11.86 6.11 8.31
C VAL A 77 -11.79 6.41 6.83
N GLU A 78 -11.59 7.68 6.48
CA GLU A 78 -11.47 8.13 5.12
C GLU A 78 -10.32 9.13 4.98
N TYR A 79 -9.46 8.89 3.99
CA TYR A 79 -8.31 9.70 3.67
C TYR A 79 -8.43 10.25 2.26
N ALA A 80 -8.18 11.54 2.08
CA ALA A 80 -7.78 12.05 0.77
C ALA A 80 -6.38 11.50 0.47
N PHE A 81 -6.18 10.99 -0.74
CA PHE A 81 -4.90 10.48 -1.18
C PHE A 81 -4.43 11.19 -2.44
N SER A 82 -3.12 11.29 -2.60
CA SER A 82 -2.51 11.61 -3.89
C SER A 82 -1.19 10.89 -4.05
N ALA A 83 -0.81 10.60 -5.29
CA ALA A 83 0.56 10.28 -5.64
C ALA A 83 0.91 10.79 -7.03
N HIS A 84 2.18 11.13 -7.22
CA HIS A 84 2.73 11.55 -8.49
C HIS A 84 4.17 11.05 -8.69
N ARG A 85 4.55 10.84 -9.96
CA ARG A 85 5.89 10.46 -10.41
C ARG A 85 6.32 11.37 -11.55
N GLY A 86 7.60 11.77 -11.53
CA GLY A 86 8.16 12.75 -12.44
C GLY A 86 8.09 14.18 -11.89
N ARG A 87 8.77 15.11 -12.56
CA ARG A 87 8.76 16.52 -12.15
C ARG A 87 7.36 17.13 -12.38
N PRO A 88 6.84 17.95 -11.45
CA PRO A 88 5.63 18.73 -11.69
C PRO A 88 5.72 19.51 -13.00
N GLY A 89 4.71 19.36 -13.87
CA GLY A 89 4.67 20.01 -15.19
C GLY A 89 5.44 19.29 -16.32
N ALA A 90 6.06 18.14 -16.08
CA ALA A 90 6.66 17.34 -17.17
C ALA A 90 5.59 16.59 -17.97
N GLU A 91 5.70 16.59 -19.32
CA GLU A 91 4.77 15.87 -20.23
C GLU A 91 4.63 14.36 -19.97
N ARG A 92 5.59 13.76 -19.25
CA ARG A 92 5.63 12.33 -18.91
C ARG A 92 5.35 12.05 -17.42
N GLY A 93 4.79 13.01 -16.70
CA GLY A 93 4.37 12.82 -15.32
C GLY A 93 3.20 11.84 -15.21
N ALA A 94 3.27 10.90 -14.27
CA ALA A 94 2.16 10.03 -13.90
C ALA A 94 1.61 10.44 -12.54
N GLY A 95 0.29 10.34 -12.33
CA GLY A 95 -0.30 10.67 -11.05
C GLY A 95 -1.72 10.13 -10.89
N VAL A 96 -2.17 10.05 -9.64
CA VAL A 96 -3.49 9.60 -9.23
C VAL A 96 -3.86 10.28 -7.91
N ALA A 97 -5.13 10.63 -7.74
CA ALA A 97 -5.65 11.26 -6.53
C ALA A 97 -7.12 10.89 -6.35
N GLY A 98 -7.64 11.11 -5.14
CA GLY A 98 -9.03 10.85 -4.79
C GLY A 98 -9.17 10.53 -3.31
N HIS A 99 -10.16 9.72 -2.97
CA HIS A 99 -10.46 9.31 -1.59
C HIS A 99 -10.25 7.80 -1.42
N VAL A 100 -9.71 7.38 -0.28
CA VAL A 100 -9.68 5.98 0.16
C VAL A 100 -10.40 5.84 1.48
N SER A 101 -11.36 4.90 1.52
CA SER A 101 -12.14 4.59 2.71
C SER A 101 -11.89 3.15 3.15
N LEU A 102 -11.83 2.96 4.47
CA LEU A 102 -11.75 1.66 5.13
C LEU A 102 -12.95 1.58 6.07
N GLU A 103 -13.84 0.61 5.83
CA GLU A 103 -15.09 0.48 6.56
C GLU A 103 -15.29 -0.97 7.04
N VAL A 104 -15.53 -1.16 8.34
CA VAL A 104 -15.85 -2.47 8.93
C VAL A 104 -17.27 -2.85 8.52
N VAL A 105 -17.43 -3.91 7.72
CA VAL A 105 -18.73 -4.35 7.18
C VAL A 105 -19.33 -5.56 7.90
N ALA A 106 -18.49 -6.33 8.62
CA ALA A 106 -18.93 -7.42 9.48
C ALA A 106 -17.96 -7.65 10.65
N VAL A 107 -18.46 -8.12 11.78
CA VAL A 107 -17.67 -8.52 12.96
C VAL A 107 -18.18 -9.85 13.48
N GLN A 108 -17.31 -10.86 13.47
CA GLN A 108 -17.57 -12.21 13.98
C GLN A 108 -16.25 -12.78 14.51
N ALA A 109 -16.12 -12.88 15.82
CA ALA A 109 -14.88 -13.30 16.47
C ALA A 109 -14.35 -14.64 15.88
N PRO A 110 -13.03 -14.75 15.60
CA PRO A 110 -11.95 -13.82 15.97
C PRO A 110 -11.67 -12.67 14.95
N TRP A 111 -12.55 -12.46 13.96
CA TRP A 111 -12.31 -11.58 12.80
C TRP A 111 -13.22 -10.34 12.75
N ALA A 112 -12.70 -9.28 12.14
CA ALA A 112 -13.45 -8.17 11.59
C ALA A 112 -13.19 -8.11 10.08
N TRP A 113 -14.22 -7.89 9.27
CA TRP A 113 -14.09 -7.76 7.81
C TRP A 113 -14.19 -6.30 7.42
N LEU A 114 -13.18 -5.79 6.74
CA LEU A 114 -13.14 -4.45 6.19
C LEU A 114 -13.41 -4.50 4.68
N THR A 115 -14.10 -3.49 4.18
CA THR A 115 -14.08 -3.12 2.77
C THR A 115 -13.15 -1.92 2.59
N VAL A 116 -12.21 -2.02 1.65
CA VAL A 116 -11.34 -0.90 1.24
C VAL A 116 -11.78 -0.44 -0.14
N THR A 117 -12.15 0.84 -0.27
CA THR A 117 -12.67 1.41 -1.52
C THR A 117 -11.92 2.69 -1.88
N PHE A 118 -11.50 2.81 -3.14
CA PHE A 118 -10.90 4.02 -3.70
C PHE A 118 -11.88 4.70 -4.67
N THR A 119 -12.07 6.00 -4.53
CA THR A 119 -12.97 6.80 -5.39
C THR A 119 -12.31 8.09 -5.84
N ASP A 120 -12.89 8.74 -6.85
CA ASP A 120 -12.65 10.16 -7.11
C ASP A 120 -13.37 11.07 -6.08
N ASP A 121 -13.18 12.37 -6.21
CA ASP A 121 -13.79 13.41 -5.37
C ASP A 121 -15.33 13.48 -5.49
N GLN A 122 -15.92 12.78 -6.47
CA GLN A 122 -17.37 12.62 -6.65
C GLN A 122 -17.90 11.30 -6.07
N GLY A 123 -17.06 10.51 -5.41
CA GLY A 123 -17.41 9.21 -4.85
C GLY A 123 -17.56 8.09 -5.91
N LYS A 124 -17.09 8.30 -7.15
CA LYS A 124 -17.15 7.31 -8.23
C LYS A 124 -15.90 6.43 -8.23
N PRO A 125 -15.98 5.16 -8.68
CA PRO A 125 -14.81 4.31 -8.84
C PRO A 125 -13.76 4.94 -9.75
N LEU A 126 -12.49 4.86 -9.37
CA LEU A 126 -11.40 5.41 -10.16
C LEU A 126 -11.23 4.66 -11.49
N PRO A 127 -10.87 5.34 -12.59
CA PRO A 127 -10.59 4.68 -13.87
C PRO A 127 -9.29 3.87 -13.88
N HIS A 128 -8.50 3.91 -12.80
CA HIS A 128 -7.25 3.16 -12.70
C HIS A 128 -7.53 1.66 -12.46
N PRO A 129 -7.04 0.73 -13.31
CA PRO A 129 -7.40 -0.68 -13.23
C PRO A 129 -7.23 -1.31 -11.84
N ARG A 130 -6.16 -0.98 -11.11
CA ARG A 130 -5.92 -1.51 -9.76
C ARG A 130 -6.77 -0.87 -8.66
N LEU A 131 -7.32 0.33 -8.87
CA LEU A 131 -8.09 1.06 -7.85
C LEU A 131 -9.60 1.14 -8.16
N SER A 132 -10.05 0.51 -9.24
CA SER A 132 -11.42 0.61 -9.74
C SER A 132 -12.46 -0.25 -9.01
N GLN A 133 -12.03 -1.12 -8.08
CA GLN A 133 -12.92 -2.06 -7.39
C GLN A 133 -12.71 -2.05 -5.87
N PRO A 134 -13.80 -2.20 -5.08
CA PRO A 134 -13.71 -2.48 -3.65
C PRO A 134 -12.99 -3.79 -3.37
N ARG A 135 -12.24 -3.83 -2.26
CA ARG A 135 -11.42 -4.97 -1.82
C ARG A 135 -11.87 -5.43 -0.45
N VAL A 136 -11.86 -6.74 -0.20
CA VAL A 136 -12.18 -7.33 1.11
C VAL A 136 -10.90 -7.60 1.89
N LEU A 137 -10.90 -7.29 3.18
CA LEU A 137 -9.79 -7.46 4.10
C LEU A 137 -10.29 -8.08 5.42
N PRO A 138 -10.11 -9.39 5.64
CA PRO A 138 -10.31 -10.00 6.95
C PRO A 138 -9.13 -9.65 7.86
N MET A 139 -9.44 -9.11 9.05
CA MET A 139 -8.48 -8.67 10.06
C MET A 139 -8.73 -9.42 11.36
N ARG A 140 -7.71 -10.06 11.92
CA ARG A 140 -7.83 -10.71 13.24
C ARG A 140 -7.87 -9.63 14.33
N MET A 141 -8.84 -9.72 15.23
CA MET A 141 -8.95 -8.81 16.40
C MET A 141 -7.99 -9.21 17.53
N GLU A 142 -7.60 -10.47 17.54
CA GLU A 142 -6.54 -11.04 18.38
C GLU A 142 -5.17 -10.91 17.73
N GLN A 143 -4.13 -11.11 18.53
CA GLN A 143 -2.73 -11.04 18.13
C GLN A 143 -2.05 -12.35 18.49
N THR A 144 -1.34 -12.96 17.55
CA THR A 144 -0.59 -14.21 17.80
C THR A 144 0.84 -13.95 18.27
N GLN A 145 1.44 -12.81 17.88
CA GLN A 145 2.75 -12.38 18.35
C GLN A 145 2.83 -10.84 18.42
N PRO A 146 3.69 -10.25 19.26
CA PRO A 146 3.91 -8.81 19.28
C PRO A 146 4.32 -8.29 17.89
N TRP A 147 3.63 -7.24 17.46
CA TRP A 147 3.90 -6.45 16.26
C TRP A 147 4.15 -5.03 16.75
N ASP A 148 5.27 -4.43 16.36
CA ASP A 148 5.60 -3.05 16.70
C ASP A 148 5.57 -2.19 15.44
N THR A 149 5.01 -1.00 15.54
CA THR A 149 5.08 0.00 14.47
C THR A 149 6.37 0.78 14.69
N GLU A 150 7.48 0.28 14.15
CA GLU A 150 8.79 0.97 14.20
C GLU A 150 8.72 2.26 13.37
N HIS A 151 8.37 3.36 14.04
CA HIS A 151 8.35 4.68 13.43
C HIS A 151 9.77 5.26 13.37
N ARG A 152 10.25 5.55 12.16
CA ARG A 152 11.60 6.08 11.92
C ARG A 152 11.66 7.60 11.99
N GLY A 153 12.88 8.10 12.20
CA GLY A 153 13.17 9.53 12.16
C GLY A 153 12.97 10.27 13.49
N GLN A 154 12.98 11.60 13.42
CA GLN A 154 12.84 12.48 14.58
C GLN A 154 11.38 12.52 15.05
N ARG A 155 11.16 12.25 16.35
CA ARG A 155 9.85 12.31 16.99
C ARG A 155 9.59 13.68 17.62
N SER A 156 8.45 14.27 17.35
CA SER A 156 7.96 15.47 18.05
C SER A 156 6.48 15.33 18.45
N THR A 157 6.05 16.12 19.42
CA THR A 157 4.65 16.23 19.84
C THR A 157 4.07 17.57 19.41
N GLU A 158 2.87 17.56 18.85
CA GLU A 158 2.17 18.77 18.39
C GLU A 158 0.66 18.67 18.62
N GLN A 159 -0.03 19.80 18.60
CA GLN A 159 -1.49 19.85 18.53
C GLN A 159 -1.92 20.27 17.12
N THR A 160 -2.92 19.58 16.59
CA THR A 160 -3.39 19.78 15.21
C THR A 160 -4.89 19.55 15.09
N THR A 161 -5.53 20.19 14.10
CA THR A 161 -6.95 19.99 13.79
C THR A 161 -7.08 19.17 12.51
N ALA A 162 -7.73 18.01 12.58
CA ALA A 162 -7.95 17.11 11.45
C ALA A 162 -9.35 16.49 11.52
N ALA A 163 -10.03 16.38 10.36
CA ALA A 163 -11.43 15.93 10.26
C ALA A 163 -12.40 16.67 11.23
N GLY A 164 -12.22 17.98 11.40
CA GLY A 164 -13.06 18.82 12.27
C GLY A 164 -12.86 18.62 13.77
N ARG A 165 -11.77 17.97 14.20
CA ARG A 165 -11.44 17.70 15.60
C ARG A 165 -9.99 18.05 15.91
N ASP A 166 -9.74 18.52 17.14
CA ASP A 166 -8.39 18.73 17.67
C ASP A 166 -7.79 17.44 18.26
N TRP A 167 -6.50 17.26 18.02
CA TRP A 167 -5.73 16.08 18.38
C TRP A 167 -4.39 16.44 19.03
N ASP A 168 -4.08 15.79 20.16
CA ASP A 168 -2.70 15.66 20.65
C ASP A 168 -2.00 14.61 19.78
N ALA A 169 -1.06 15.03 18.94
CA ALA A 169 -0.45 14.21 17.91
C ALA A 169 1.07 14.03 18.10
N GLN A 170 1.59 12.97 17.49
CA GLN A 170 3.01 12.65 17.42
C GLN A 170 3.44 12.59 15.97
N ARG A 171 4.41 13.42 15.62
CA ARG A 171 5.03 13.45 14.31
C ARG A 171 6.32 12.65 14.32
N PHE A 172 6.55 11.93 13.23
CA PHE A 172 7.80 11.22 12.93
C PHE A 172 8.31 11.71 11.59
N LEU A 173 9.54 12.22 11.55
CA LEU A 173 10.15 12.84 10.38
C LEU A 173 11.50 12.19 10.07
N ASP A 174 11.57 11.41 9.00
CA ASP A 174 12.78 10.75 8.51
C ASP A 174 13.23 11.37 7.19
N ASP A 175 14.27 12.20 7.23
CA ASP A 175 14.81 12.89 6.04
C ASP A 175 16.07 12.19 5.54
N ARG A 176 15.89 11.21 4.65
CA ARG A 176 16.98 10.46 4.02
C ARG A 176 17.41 11.03 2.67
N ARG A 177 16.89 12.19 2.27
CA ARG A 177 17.26 12.89 1.01
C ARG A 177 18.76 13.20 0.88
N PRO A 178 19.52 13.49 1.96
CA PRO A 178 20.98 13.66 1.87
C PRO A 178 21.74 12.40 1.42
N SER A 179 21.10 11.22 1.45
CA SER A 179 21.64 9.94 0.98
C SER A 179 20.71 9.29 -0.06
N ASP A 180 20.12 10.11 -0.95
CA ASP A 180 19.20 9.71 -2.04
C ASP A 180 17.96 8.91 -1.61
N GLY A 181 17.64 8.93 -0.32
CA GLY A 181 16.42 8.38 0.24
C GLY A 181 15.22 9.34 0.18
N PRO A 182 14.05 8.87 0.61
CA PRO A 182 12.86 9.71 0.72
C PRO A 182 12.97 10.71 1.89
N LEU A 183 12.13 11.74 1.84
CA LEU A 183 11.62 12.40 3.05
C LEU A 183 10.29 11.75 3.43
N GLU A 184 10.24 11.10 4.59
CA GLU A 184 9.03 10.53 5.16
C GLU A 184 8.56 11.38 6.33
N ASN A 185 7.28 11.72 6.32
CA ASN A 185 6.59 12.44 7.38
C ASN A 185 5.34 11.64 7.74
N ARG A 186 5.13 11.38 9.03
CA ARG A 186 3.95 10.68 9.56
C ARG A 186 3.45 11.41 10.79
N LEU A 187 2.13 11.52 10.94
CA LEU A 187 1.46 12.20 12.03
C LEU A 187 0.34 11.33 12.57
N TYR A 188 0.45 10.90 13.82
CA TYR A 188 -0.51 10.01 14.48
C TYR A 188 -1.14 10.68 15.71
N ALA A 189 -2.43 10.44 15.93
CA ALA A 189 -3.10 10.79 17.17
C ALA A 189 -2.54 9.96 18.34
N THR A 190 -2.07 10.62 19.40
CA THR A 190 -1.55 9.97 20.63
C THR A 190 -2.60 9.06 21.30
N LYS A 191 -3.88 9.39 21.11
CA LYS A 191 -5.03 8.58 21.51
C LYS A 191 -5.88 8.31 20.26
N PRO A 192 -5.69 7.18 19.55
CA PRO A 192 -6.31 6.96 18.25
C PRO A 192 -7.84 6.96 18.30
N GLY A 193 -8.43 6.44 19.40
CA GLY A 193 -9.88 6.41 19.58
C GLY A 193 -10.59 5.70 18.41
N PRO A 194 -11.42 6.40 17.60
CA PRO A 194 -12.07 5.81 16.42
C PRO A 194 -11.10 5.50 15.27
N LEU A 195 -9.89 6.08 15.25
CA LEU A 195 -8.88 5.89 14.20
C LEU A 195 -8.04 4.61 14.34
N TYR A 196 -8.55 3.61 15.08
CA TYR A 196 -7.78 2.39 15.38
C TYR A 196 -7.49 1.51 14.15
N LEU A 197 -8.26 1.70 13.07
CA LEU A 197 -8.10 0.96 11.81
C LEU A 197 -6.71 1.21 11.17
N THR A 198 -6.10 2.35 11.45
CA THR A 198 -4.84 2.87 10.86
C THR A 198 -3.92 3.46 11.94
N HIS A 199 -3.91 2.84 13.13
CA HIS A 199 -3.10 3.20 14.30
C HIS A 199 -3.17 4.68 14.77
N GLY A 200 -4.21 5.43 14.37
CA GLY A 200 -4.33 6.85 14.67
C GLY A 200 -3.85 7.81 13.59
N LEU A 201 -3.57 7.35 12.37
CA LEU A 201 -3.03 8.20 11.31
C LEU A 201 -3.92 9.42 11.03
N LEU A 202 -3.30 10.61 11.08
CA LEU A 202 -3.88 11.90 10.72
C LEU A 202 -3.36 12.41 9.37
N ASP A 203 -2.05 12.34 9.14
CA ASP A 203 -1.39 12.67 7.87
C ASP A 203 -0.14 11.81 7.67
N ALA A 204 0.07 11.32 6.46
CA ALA A 204 1.31 10.67 6.05
C ALA A 204 1.70 11.19 4.68
N SER A 205 2.96 11.60 4.51
CA SER A 205 3.52 11.98 3.22
C SER A 205 4.92 11.40 3.04
N THR A 206 5.22 10.97 1.81
CA THR A 206 6.55 10.53 1.40
C THR A 206 6.93 11.28 0.13
N THR A 207 8.03 12.04 0.18
CA THR A 207 8.57 12.79 -0.95
C THR A 207 9.82 12.11 -1.46
N LEU A 208 9.84 11.77 -2.75
CA LEU A 208 10.98 11.16 -3.44
C LEU A 208 11.82 12.26 -4.10
N SER A 209 13.09 12.35 -3.70
CA SER A 209 14.07 13.23 -4.36
C SER A 209 15.45 12.59 -4.35
N GLY A 210 15.94 12.23 -5.54
CA GLY A 210 17.25 11.63 -5.75
C GLY A 210 17.46 11.32 -7.24
N PHE A 211 18.61 10.73 -7.61
CA PHE A 211 19.00 10.38 -8.98
C PHE A 211 17.86 9.94 -9.92
N GLY A 212 17.32 10.87 -10.72
CA GLY A 212 16.30 10.61 -11.74
C GLY A 212 14.88 10.30 -11.22
N VAL A 213 14.68 10.10 -9.91
CA VAL A 213 13.38 9.81 -9.32
C VAL A 213 12.86 11.04 -8.58
N SER A 214 11.75 11.57 -9.07
CA SER A 214 10.96 12.62 -8.43
C SER A 214 9.52 12.16 -8.28
N GLY A 215 8.88 12.56 -7.18
CA GLY A 215 7.49 12.23 -6.91
C GLY A 215 7.11 12.47 -5.45
N SER A 216 5.84 12.31 -5.14
CA SER A 216 5.38 12.15 -3.76
C SER A 216 4.16 11.24 -3.70
N GLN A 217 3.82 10.83 -2.48
CA GLN A 217 2.57 10.18 -2.12
C GLN A 217 2.10 10.74 -0.78
N GLN A 218 0.80 10.85 -0.58
CA GLN A 218 0.20 11.40 0.64
C GLN A 218 -1.14 10.71 0.96
N LEU A 219 -1.43 10.58 2.25
CA LEU A 219 -2.74 10.31 2.86
C LEU A 219 -3.02 11.40 3.90
N THR A 220 -4.19 12.02 3.86
CA THR A 220 -4.61 13.02 4.86
C THR A 220 -6.03 12.74 5.31
N LEU A 221 -6.28 12.70 6.63
CA LEU A 221 -7.56 12.33 7.20
C LEU A 221 -8.66 13.34 6.84
N VAL A 222 -9.68 12.87 6.13
CA VAL A 222 -10.86 13.67 5.72
C VAL A 222 -11.99 13.49 6.71
N SER A 223 -12.32 12.25 7.05
CA SER A 223 -13.41 11.94 7.99
C SER A 223 -13.17 10.63 8.73
N PHE A 224 -13.87 10.48 9.85
CA PHE A 224 -13.99 9.22 10.57
C PHE A 224 -15.41 9.10 11.13
N ARG A 225 -15.86 7.87 11.34
CA ARG A 225 -17.18 7.56 11.89
C ARG A 225 -17.07 6.31 12.75
N GLN A 226 -17.75 6.33 13.90
CA GLN A 226 -17.92 5.16 14.73
C GLN A 226 -19.16 4.37 14.29
N GLY A 227 -19.03 3.05 14.25
CA GLY A 227 -20.08 2.12 13.90
C GLY A 227 -21.01 1.75 15.06
N THR A 228 -21.81 0.72 14.82
CA THR A 228 -22.76 0.13 15.75
C THR A 228 -22.35 -1.28 16.13
N ASP A 229 -22.80 -1.77 17.28
CA ASP A 229 -22.53 -3.14 17.77
C ASP A 229 -23.35 -4.23 17.00
N ALA A 230 -23.65 -3.99 15.72
CA ALA A 230 -24.28 -4.95 14.82
C ALA A 230 -23.24 -5.96 14.28
N VAL A 231 -23.70 -7.16 13.90
CA VAL A 231 -22.84 -8.24 13.36
C VAL A 231 -22.44 -8.00 11.90
N GLY A 232 -23.31 -7.35 11.12
CA GLY A 232 -23.09 -7.10 9.70
C GLY A 232 -23.30 -8.34 8.81
N ALA A 233 -23.05 -8.18 7.51
CA ALA A 233 -23.16 -9.26 6.53
C ALA A 233 -21.75 -9.64 6.04
N LEU A 234 -21.38 -10.91 6.19
CA LEU A 234 -20.04 -11.39 5.92
C LEU A 234 -19.75 -11.35 4.41
N PRO A 235 -18.76 -10.55 3.96
CA PRO A 235 -18.45 -10.44 2.54
C PRO A 235 -17.70 -11.69 2.06
N ALA A 236 -18.04 -12.17 0.86
CA ALA A 236 -17.29 -13.23 0.22
C ALA A 236 -15.89 -12.75 -0.19
N LEU A 237 -14.86 -13.57 0.05
CA LEU A 237 -13.48 -13.31 -0.38
C LEU A 237 -13.28 -13.53 -1.90
N GLU A 238 -14.13 -12.91 -2.73
CA GLU A 238 -14.02 -12.92 -4.19
C GLU A 238 -12.86 -12.04 -4.67
N ARG A 239 -12.68 -10.87 -4.03
CA ARG A 239 -11.63 -9.87 -4.32
C ARG A 239 -10.89 -9.49 -3.03
N PRO A 240 -10.12 -10.43 -2.45
CA PRO A 240 -9.34 -10.17 -1.26
C PRO A 240 -8.19 -9.22 -1.61
N TRP A 241 -7.93 -8.22 -0.75
CA TRP A 241 -6.71 -7.41 -0.89
C TRP A 241 -5.46 -8.29 -0.71
N GLY A 242 -5.56 -9.31 0.15
CA GLY A 242 -4.51 -10.31 0.34
C GLY A 242 -4.82 -11.23 1.52
N PRO A 243 -5.06 -10.69 2.73
CA PRO A 243 -5.29 -11.48 3.93
C PRO A 243 -6.41 -12.53 3.80
N GLY A 244 -6.18 -13.69 4.40
CA GLY A 244 -7.07 -14.85 4.29
C GLY A 244 -6.80 -15.73 3.08
N THR A 245 -5.74 -15.45 2.30
CA THR A 245 -5.38 -16.20 1.08
C THR A 245 -3.94 -16.73 1.10
N TRP A 246 -3.65 -17.60 0.16
CA TRP A 246 -2.31 -18.02 -0.24
C TRP A 246 -2.23 -18.18 -1.76
N TYR A 247 -1.05 -18.05 -2.35
CA TYR A 247 -0.80 -18.42 -3.75
C TYR A 247 0.60 -18.99 -3.95
N ASP A 248 0.74 -19.86 -4.95
CA ASP A 248 1.97 -20.56 -5.29
C ASP A 248 2.51 -20.05 -6.63
N VAL A 249 3.81 -19.74 -6.67
CA VAL A 249 4.55 -19.45 -7.89
C VAL A 249 5.55 -20.57 -8.11
N ARG A 250 5.39 -21.31 -9.22
CA ARG A 250 6.44 -22.22 -9.72
C ARG A 250 7.48 -21.38 -10.43
N GLN A 251 8.74 -21.54 -10.03
CA GLN A 251 9.88 -20.84 -10.61
C GLN A 251 10.86 -21.88 -11.15
N ASP A 252 11.36 -21.65 -12.36
CA ASP A 252 12.51 -22.36 -12.91
C ASP A 252 13.61 -21.30 -13.07
N VAL A 253 14.69 -21.44 -12.30
CA VAL A 253 15.80 -20.49 -12.30
C VAL A 253 17.07 -21.26 -12.61
N SER A 254 17.70 -20.95 -13.74
CA SER A 254 18.89 -21.64 -14.24
C SER A 254 18.73 -23.17 -14.31
N GLY A 255 17.53 -23.65 -14.70
CA GLY A 255 17.19 -25.07 -14.77
C GLY A 255 16.89 -25.75 -13.44
N THR A 256 16.75 -24.99 -12.35
CA THR A 256 16.38 -25.50 -11.02
C THR A 256 14.91 -25.20 -10.74
N PRO A 257 14.00 -26.18 -10.84
CA PRO A 257 12.59 -25.99 -10.53
C PRO A 257 12.37 -25.87 -9.01
N SER A 258 11.57 -24.90 -8.62
CA SER A 258 11.14 -24.66 -7.24
C SER A 258 9.68 -24.18 -7.21
N VAL A 259 9.05 -24.28 -6.04
CA VAL A 259 7.74 -23.67 -5.78
C VAL A 259 7.84 -22.80 -4.54
N ARG A 260 7.35 -21.57 -4.67
CA ARG A 260 7.32 -20.55 -3.63
C ARG A 260 5.86 -20.23 -3.29
N ARG A 261 5.44 -20.54 -2.07
CA ARG A 261 4.13 -20.13 -1.53
C ARG A 261 4.26 -18.77 -0.87
N VAL A 262 3.32 -17.88 -1.17
CA VAL A 262 3.10 -16.62 -0.45
C VAL A 262 1.82 -16.78 0.36
N CYS A 263 1.94 -16.54 1.67
CA CYS A 263 0.87 -16.59 2.66
C CYS A 263 0.53 -15.17 3.10
N LEU A 264 -0.75 -14.81 3.07
CA LEU A 264 -1.21 -13.46 3.41
C LEU A 264 -2.26 -13.51 4.52
N GLY A 265 -2.03 -12.76 5.59
CA GLY A 265 -2.88 -12.64 6.76
C GLY A 265 -2.91 -11.22 7.30
N ALA A 266 -3.68 -10.96 8.36
CA ALA A 266 -3.68 -9.66 9.01
C ALA A 266 -4.13 -9.76 10.46
N GLU A 267 -3.49 -9.00 11.34
CA GLU A 267 -3.77 -8.93 12.76
C GLU A 267 -3.68 -7.48 13.25
N ARG A 268 -4.71 -7.01 13.95
CA ARG A 268 -4.74 -5.72 14.66
C ARG A 268 -4.20 -4.49 13.92
N GLY A 269 -4.44 -4.38 12.60
CA GLY A 269 -3.97 -3.25 11.79
C GLY A 269 -2.66 -3.50 11.05
N PHE A 270 -2.07 -4.69 11.15
CA PHE A 270 -0.92 -5.11 10.35
C PHE A 270 -1.35 -6.10 9.28
N LEU A 271 -0.86 -5.91 8.05
CA LEU A 271 -0.85 -6.93 7.00
C LEU A 271 0.38 -7.82 7.20
N LEU A 272 0.17 -9.13 7.22
CA LEU A 272 1.19 -10.15 7.45
C LEU A 272 1.48 -10.92 6.18
N ARG A 273 2.75 -11.03 5.84
CA ARG A 273 3.24 -11.68 4.61
C ARG A 273 4.33 -12.68 4.97
N LYS A 274 4.15 -13.93 4.56
CA LYS A 274 5.14 -15.01 4.80
C LYS A 274 5.39 -15.76 3.50
N GLU A 275 6.66 -15.88 3.14
CA GLU A 275 7.09 -16.70 2.01
C GLU A 275 7.65 -18.05 2.49
N ALA A 276 7.40 -19.12 1.74
CA ALA A 276 7.97 -20.43 2.00
C ALA A 276 8.32 -21.13 0.68
N THR A 277 9.44 -21.84 0.64
CA THR A 277 9.87 -22.68 -0.49
C THR A 277 9.77 -24.16 -0.11
N GLY A 278 9.21 -25.00 -0.98
CA GLY A 278 9.06 -26.44 -0.72
C GLY A 278 7.89 -27.09 -1.46
N PRO A 279 7.56 -28.36 -1.13
CA PRO A 279 6.40 -29.05 -1.68
C PRO A 279 5.10 -28.48 -1.08
N THR A 280 4.39 -27.68 -1.86
CA THR A 280 3.19 -26.96 -1.43
C THR A 280 1.93 -27.73 -1.81
N GLY A 281 1.44 -28.58 -0.89
CA GLY A 281 0.12 -29.20 -1.02
C GLY A 281 -1.02 -28.19 -0.77
N ASP A 282 -2.28 -28.61 -0.90
CA ASP A 282 -3.46 -27.72 -0.74
C ASP A 282 -3.69 -27.19 0.69
N ALA A 283 -2.84 -27.59 1.65
CA ALA A 283 -2.97 -27.22 3.05
C ALA A 283 -2.77 -25.70 3.28
N PRO A 284 -3.64 -25.06 4.10
CA PRO A 284 -3.43 -23.69 4.57
C PRO A 284 -2.07 -23.42 5.20
N CYS A 285 -1.66 -22.15 5.21
CA CYS A 285 -0.46 -21.70 5.91
C CYS A 285 -0.62 -21.90 7.43
N ALA A 286 0.26 -22.70 8.04
CA ALA A 286 0.07 -23.19 9.41
C ALA A 286 0.14 -22.10 10.50
N ASN A 287 0.96 -21.06 10.32
CA ASN A 287 1.01 -19.87 11.17
C ASN A 287 1.77 -18.71 10.48
N PHE A 288 1.61 -17.51 11.02
CA PHE A 288 2.30 -16.27 10.62
C PHE A 288 3.47 -15.91 11.54
N LEU A 289 4.05 -16.90 12.24
CA LEU A 289 5.32 -16.69 12.93
C LEU A 289 6.38 -16.29 11.90
N GLU A 290 7.24 -15.32 12.24
CA GLU A 290 8.30 -14.80 11.33
C GLU A 290 7.76 -14.13 10.05
N ALA A 291 6.47 -13.79 9.98
CA ALA A 291 5.94 -13.02 8.85
C ALA A 291 6.44 -11.56 8.86
N GLU A 292 6.66 -11.01 7.67
CA GLU A 292 6.82 -9.57 7.46
C GLU A 292 5.50 -8.87 7.83
N ALA A 293 5.56 -7.87 8.70
CA ALA A 293 4.39 -7.10 9.13
C ALA A 293 4.46 -5.67 8.58
N THR A 294 3.43 -5.27 7.84
CA THR A 294 3.27 -3.91 7.28
C THR A 294 2.05 -3.25 7.91
N PRO A 295 2.18 -2.08 8.57
CA PRO A 295 1.03 -1.34 9.08
C PRO A 295 0.05 -0.98 7.96
N LEU A 296 -1.25 -0.97 8.24
CA LEU A 296 -2.29 -0.82 7.22
C LEU A 296 -2.16 0.50 6.44
N GLU A 297 -1.82 1.56 7.14
CA GLU A 297 -1.51 2.88 6.58
C GLU A 297 -0.34 2.88 5.58
N GLU A 298 0.74 2.13 5.85
CA GLU A 298 1.85 1.99 4.91
C GLU A 298 1.46 1.12 3.71
N ALA A 299 0.62 0.10 3.91
CA ALA A 299 0.09 -0.70 2.82
C ALA A 299 -0.85 0.11 1.89
N LEU A 300 -1.63 1.05 2.43
CA LEU A 300 -2.41 2.00 1.65
C LEU A 300 -1.52 2.94 0.83
N LEU A 301 -0.50 3.55 1.46
CA LEU A 301 0.50 4.38 0.77
C LEU A 301 1.19 3.62 -0.37
N THR A 302 1.59 2.37 -0.09
CA THR A 302 2.22 1.48 -1.08
C THR A 302 1.26 1.15 -2.23
N THR A 303 -0.01 0.88 -1.94
CA THR A 303 -1.03 0.60 -2.97
C THR A 303 -1.24 1.81 -3.90
N VAL A 304 -1.25 3.02 -3.35
CA VAL A 304 -1.31 4.27 -4.11
C VAL A 304 -0.01 4.52 -4.90
N SER A 305 1.15 4.17 -4.35
CA SER A 305 2.46 4.20 -5.03
C SER A 305 2.53 3.25 -6.23
N GLU A 306 2.03 2.03 -6.08
CA GLU A 306 2.01 1.05 -7.16
C GLU A 306 1.03 1.45 -8.29
N ALA A 307 -0.04 2.18 -7.96
CA ALA A 307 -0.95 2.74 -8.96
C ALA A 307 -0.35 3.87 -9.84
N ILE A 308 0.79 4.48 -9.44
CA ILE A 308 1.57 5.38 -10.33
C ILE A 308 2.75 4.70 -11.02
N ARG A 309 3.06 3.44 -10.64
CA ARG A 309 4.07 2.59 -11.31
C ARG A 309 3.46 1.78 -12.44
N LEU A 310 2.26 1.23 -12.22
CA LEU A 310 1.48 0.58 -13.25
C LEU A 310 0.95 1.61 -14.26
N PRO A 311 0.92 1.31 -15.57
CA PRO A 311 0.23 2.14 -16.55
C PRO A 311 -1.26 2.24 -16.23
N ARG A 312 -1.89 3.36 -16.62
CA ARG A 312 -3.36 3.52 -16.55
C ARG A 312 -4.15 2.57 -17.46
N GLN A 313 -3.44 1.77 -18.26
CA GLN A 313 -3.99 0.69 -19.07
C GLN A 313 -3.55 -0.66 -18.47
N TRP A 314 -4.43 -1.65 -18.52
CA TRP A 314 -4.09 -3.04 -18.23
C TRP A 314 -4.24 -3.88 -19.51
N PRO A 315 -3.31 -4.80 -19.83
CA PRO A 315 -2.06 -5.10 -19.10
C PRO A 315 -0.99 -4.00 -19.21
N PRO A 316 0.12 -4.07 -18.44
CA PRO A 316 1.17 -3.05 -18.39
C PRO A 316 2.11 -3.15 -19.60
N VAL A 317 1.59 -2.89 -20.80
CA VAL A 317 2.30 -3.07 -22.08
C VAL A 317 3.01 -1.78 -22.50
N ALA A 318 4.26 -1.90 -22.95
CA ALA A 318 5.02 -0.78 -23.49
C ALA A 318 4.53 -0.36 -24.89
N ALA A 319 4.68 0.92 -25.23
CA ALA A 319 4.39 1.40 -26.58
C ALA A 319 5.32 0.71 -27.61
N GLY A 320 4.76 0.21 -28.71
CA GLY A 320 5.51 -0.49 -29.76
C GLY A 320 5.70 -2.00 -29.54
N THR A 321 5.20 -2.58 -28.44
CA THR A 321 5.13 -4.04 -28.29
C THR A 321 4.24 -4.65 -29.41
N PRO A 322 4.60 -5.82 -29.97
CA PRO A 322 3.79 -6.52 -30.96
C PRO A 322 2.34 -6.80 -30.49
N PRO A 323 1.39 -7.05 -31.42
CA PRO A 323 0.01 -7.36 -31.05
C PRO A 323 -0.12 -8.52 -30.07
N ALA A 324 -0.91 -8.32 -29.02
CA ALA A 324 -1.20 -9.37 -28.04
C ALA A 324 -1.91 -10.56 -28.69
N ARG A 325 -1.51 -11.78 -28.34
CA ARG A 325 -2.36 -12.97 -28.58
C ARG A 325 -3.28 -13.18 -27.38
N ARG A 326 -4.51 -13.62 -27.63
CA ARG A 326 -5.46 -14.06 -26.58
C ARG A 326 -5.35 -15.57 -26.41
N GLU A 327 -5.35 -16.05 -25.18
CA GLU A 327 -5.32 -17.48 -24.84
C GLU A 327 -6.06 -17.74 -23.52
N THR A 328 -6.12 -19.01 -23.11
CA THR A 328 -6.63 -19.41 -21.79
C THR A 328 -5.47 -19.97 -20.99
N PHE A 329 -5.03 -19.23 -19.96
CA PHE A 329 -4.03 -19.71 -19.02
C PHE A 329 -4.73 -20.59 -17.98
N THR A 330 -4.20 -21.78 -17.67
CA THR A 330 -4.88 -22.77 -16.81
C THR A 330 -4.08 -23.05 -15.55
N VAL A 331 -4.70 -22.89 -14.38
CA VAL A 331 -4.09 -23.16 -13.07
C VAL A 331 -4.97 -24.13 -12.30
N GLY A 332 -4.57 -25.40 -12.25
CA GLY A 332 -5.40 -26.47 -11.70
C GLY A 332 -6.71 -26.58 -12.49
N GLN A 333 -7.83 -26.27 -11.84
CA GLN A 333 -9.18 -26.27 -12.44
C GLN A 333 -9.66 -24.86 -12.88
N HIS A 334 -8.81 -23.84 -12.82
CA HIS A 334 -9.18 -22.45 -13.15
C HIS A 334 -8.76 -22.08 -14.58
N PRO A 335 -9.70 -21.95 -15.54
CA PRO A 335 -9.43 -21.39 -16.87
C PRO A 335 -9.48 -19.86 -16.79
N ILE A 336 -8.33 -19.21 -16.91
CA ILE A 336 -8.18 -17.76 -16.85
C ILE A 336 -8.06 -17.19 -18.27
N PRO A 337 -9.00 -16.35 -18.74
CA PRO A 337 -8.83 -15.59 -19.97
C PRO A 337 -7.59 -14.70 -19.86
N ALA A 338 -6.66 -14.87 -20.79
CA ALA A 338 -5.32 -14.29 -20.71
C ALA A 338 -4.90 -13.63 -22.05
N VAL A 339 -3.90 -12.76 -21.94
CA VAL A 339 -3.28 -12.05 -23.05
C VAL A 339 -1.77 -12.13 -22.92
N VAL A 340 -1.09 -12.52 -24.00
CA VAL A 340 0.35 -12.73 -24.01
C VAL A 340 1.05 -11.75 -24.93
N PHE A 341 2.16 -11.24 -24.43
CA PHE A 341 3.09 -10.35 -25.10
C PHE A 341 4.44 -11.04 -25.24
N GLU A 342 5.10 -10.80 -26.37
CA GLU A 342 6.48 -11.18 -26.59
C GLU A 342 7.30 -9.90 -26.84
N ALA A 343 8.32 -9.67 -26.03
CA ALA A 343 9.23 -8.54 -26.16
C ALA A 343 10.67 -9.06 -26.39
N PRO A 344 11.43 -8.48 -27.34
CA PRO A 344 12.85 -8.80 -27.48
C PRO A 344 13.62 -8.30 -26.25
N LEU A 345 14.58 -9.09 -25.77
CA LEU A 345 15.38 -8.77 -24.59
C LEU A 345 16.86 -8.62 -24.98
N GLY A 346 17.41 -7.42 -24.79
CA GLY A 346 18.82 -7.09 -24.99
C GLY A 346 19.24 -6.76 -26.44
N GLU A 347 20.45 -6.23 -26.58
CA GLU A 347 21.13 -5.98 -27.85
C GLU A 347 22.39 -6.86 -27.93
N GLY A 348 22.53 -7.68 -28.97
CA GLY A 348 23.66 -8.59 -29.12
C GLY A 348 23.48 -9.68 -30.18
N LEU A 349 24.44 -10.60 -30.26
CA LEU A 349 24.42 -11.73 -31.20
C LEU A 349 23.43 -12.84 -30.81
N GLU A 350 23.09 -12.96 -29.52
CA GLU A 350 22.10 -13.91 -29.04
C GLU A 350 20.72 -13.24 -28.94
N ARG A 351 19.73 -13.81 -29.61
CA ARG A 351 18.36 -13.29 -29.56
C ARG A 351 17.65 -13.86 -28.34
N ARG A 352 17.40 -13.02 -27.33
CA ARG A 352 16.51 -13.37 -26.22
C ARG A 352 15.14 -12.74 -26.41
N ALA A 353 14.10 -13.39 -25.91
CA ALA A 353 12.73 -12.90 -25.91
C ALA A 353 12.07 -13.20 -24.56
N GLN A 354 11.45 -12.18 -23.97
CA GLN A 354 10.61 -12.29 -22.78
C GLN A 354 9.17 -12.53 -23.25
N VAL A 355 8.55 -13.61 -22.78
CA VAL A 355 7.13 -13.90 -23.03
C VAL A 355 6.40 -13.74 -21.71
N ALA A 356 5.45 -12.81 -21.64
CA ALA A 356 4.69 -12.49 -20.44
C ALA A 356 3.19 -12.61 -20.68
N THR A 357 2.54 -13.41 -19.84
CA THR A 357 1.10 -13.71 -19.85
C THR A 357 0.43 -12.95 -18.72
N TYR A 358 -0.58 -12.14 -19.04
CA TYR A 358 -1.38 -11.41 -18.07
C TYR A 358 -2.83 -11.86 -18.12
N ALA A 359 -3.55 -11.74 -17.00
CA ALA A 359 -5.00 -11.87 -17.01
C ALA A 359 -5.60 -10.83 -17.96
N ALA A 360 -6.61 -11.19 -18.75
CA ALA A 360 -7.32 -10.24 -19.60
C ALA A 360 -8.16 -9.26 -18.77
N GLU A 361 -8.69 -9.72 -17.62
CA GLU A 361 -9.48 -8.93 -16.68
C GLU A 361 -9.08 -9.34 -15.23
N PRO A 362 -8.22 -8.57 -14.53
CA PRO A 362 -7.75 -8.86 -13.17
C PRO A 362 -8.86 -9.01 -12.12
N TRP A 363 -10.01 -8.36 -12.35
CA TRP A 363 -11.18 -8.45 -11.48
C TRP A 363 -12.18 -9.53 -11.88
N GLY A 364 -11.86 -10.32 -12.90
CA GLY A 364 -12.74 -11.34 -13.45
C GLY A 364 -12.94 -12.54 -12.52
N ALA A 365 -14.08 -13.21 -12.69
CA ALA A 365 -14.50 -14.34 -11.86
C ALA A 365 -13.49 -15.51 -11.83
N ALA A 366 -12.72 -15.70 -12.91
CA ALA A 366 -11.68 -16.72 -13.02
C ALA A 366 -10.53 -16.57 -12.01
N LEU A 367 -10.41 -15.42 -11.35
CA LEU A 367 -9.39 -15.12 -10.33
C LEU A 367 -9.98 -14.99 -8.92
N HIS A 368 -11.23 -15.40 -8.68
CA HIS A 368 -11.83 -15.32 -7.35
C HIS A 368 -10.98 -16.02 -6.28
N GLY A 369 -10.81 -15.36 -5.13
CA GLY A 369 -9.93 -15.82 -4.06
C GLY A 369 -8.43 -15.59 -4.27
N LEU A 370 -7.97 -15.14 -5.44
CA LEU A 370 -6.58 -14.72 -5.64
C LEU A 370 -6.36 -13.33 -5.03
N ALA A 371 -5.21 -13.13 -4.36
CA ALA A 371 -4.77 -11.87 -3.76
C ALA A 371 -4.57 -10.75 -4.79
N ASP A 372 -4.74 -9.48 -4.37
CA ASP A 372 -4.53 -8.31 -5.23
C ASP A 372 -3.14 -8.27 -5.88
N GLU A 373 -2.09 -8.56 -5.13
CA GLU A 373 -0.72 -8.50 -5.66
C GLU A 373 -0.53 -9.46 -6.85
N ALA A 374 -1.04 -10.69 -6.77
CA ALA A 374 -0.91 -11.69 -7.82
C ALA A 374 -1.84 -11.44 -9.04
N ARG A 375 -2.93 -10.68 -8.88
CA ARG A 375 -3.81 -10.27 -9.99
C ARG A 375 -3.17 -9.25 -10.92
N PHE A 376 -2.32 -8.38 -10.36
CA PHE A 376 -1.68 -7.27 -11.07
C PHE A 376 -0.23 -7.56 -11.45
N THR A 377 0.19 -8.82 -11.39
CA THR A 377 1.45 -9.35 -11.96
C THR A 377 1.19 -10.21 -13.20
N ALA A 378 2.26 -10.64 -13.87
CA ALA A 378 2.15 -11.68 -14.90
C ALA A 378 1.72 -13.02 -14.26
N LEU A 379 0.77 -13.71 -14.90
CA LEU A 379 0.36 -15.08 -14.56
C LEU A 379 1.44 -16.09 -14.93
N SER A 380 2.18 -15.82 -16.01
CA SER A 380 3.44 -16.47 -16.31
C SER A 380 4.39 -15.53 -17.04
N GLU A 381 5.67 -15.72 -16.81
CA GLU A 381 6.76 -15.00 -17.44
C GLU A 381 7.88 -15.98 -17.75
N THR A 382 8.44 -15.94 -18.95
CA THR A 382 9.53 -16.84 -19.34
C THR A 382 10.49 -16.14 -20.29
N VAL A 383 11.79 -16.23 -19.98
CA VAL A 383 12.87 -15.77 -20.85
C VAL A 383 13.31 -16.93 -21.73
N PHE A 384 13.21 -16.72 -23.04
CA PHE A 384 13.66 -17.66 -24.05
C PHE A 384 14.94 -17.16 -24.71
N ARG A 385 15.93 -18.04 -24.84
CA ARG A 385 17.10 -17.84 -25.70
C ARG A 385 16.93 -18.59 -27.01
N ALA A 386 17.10 -17.88 -28.11
CA ALA A 386 17.18 -18.46 -29.44
C ALA A 386 18.66 -18.60 -29.84
N PRO A 387 19.24 -19.82 -29.84
CA PRO A 387 20.57 -20.04 -30.40
C PRO A 387 20.56 -19.75 -31.91
N ALA A 388 21.73 -19.45 -32.50
CA ALA A 388 21.85 -19.11 -33.92
C ALA A 388 21.33 -20.21 -34.88
N LYS A 389 21.24 -21.46 -34.40
CA LYS A 389 20.55 -22.58 -35.03
C LYS A 389 19.86 -23.41 -33.94
N GLY A 390 18.57 -23.70 -34.12
CA GLY A 390 17.80 -24.55 -33.21
C GLY A 390 16.48 -23.92 -32.74
N PRO A 391 15.64 -24.67 -31.99
CA PRO A 391 14.45 -24.12 -31.33
C PRO A 391 14.84 -23.16 -30.21
N ARG A 392 13.89 -22.34 -29.77
CA ARG A 392 14.02 -21.53 -28.55
C ARG A 392 14.11 -22.45 -27.34
N VAL A 393 14.99 -22.11 -26.41
CA VAL A 393 15.17 -22.79 -25.11
C VAL A 393 14.77 -21.81 -24.01
N ALA A 394 13.97 -22.26 -23.03
CA ALA A 394 13.69 -21.45 -21.84
C ALA A 394 14.95 -21.40 -20.95
N GLU A 395 15.33 -20.21 -20.49
CA GLU A 395 16.45 -20.03 -19.54
C GLU A 395 15.93 -19.94 -18.10
N ASP A 396 15.00 -19.02 -17.87
CA ASP A 396 14.36 -18.76 -16.58
C ASP A 396 12.86 -18.51 -16.79
N GLY A 397 12.04 -18.84 -15.78
CA GLY A 397 10.61 -18.52 -15.81
C GLY A 397 9.92 -18.59 -14.45
N ALA A 398 8.78 -17.91 -14.35
CA ALA A 398 7.88 -17.95 -13.22
C ALA A 398 6.44 -18.16 -13.73
N SER A 399 5.62 -18.89 -12.97
CA SER A 399 4.20 -19.09 -13.29
C SER A 399 3.36 -19.32 -12.05
N LEU A 400 2.16 -18.75 -12.03
CA LEU A 400 1.14 -19.01 -11.01
C LEU A 400 0.75 -20.50 -11.10
N ALA A 401 0.98 -21.22 -10.01
CA ALA A 401 0.82 -22.68 -9.92
C ALA A 401 -0.43 -23.11 -9.14
N GLY A 402 -0.92 -22.25 -8.25
CA GLY A 402 -2.13 -22.47 -7.45
C GLY A 402 -2.46 -21.26 -6.57
N TRP A 403 -3.66 -21.22 -6.02
CA TRP A 403 -4.04 -20.31 -4.94
C TRP A 403 -5.22 -20.88 -4.17
N GLY A 404 -5.46 -20.33 -2.98
CA GLY A 404 -6.57 -20.73 -2.14
C GLY A 404 -6.86 -19.74 -1.02
N ARG A 405 -7.90 -20.07 -0.25
CA ARG A 405 -8.38 -19.29 0.89
C ARG A 405 -8.30 -20.13 2.15
N TRP A 406 -7.93 -19.52 3.27
CA TRP A 406 -7.82 -20.17 4.57
C TRP A 406 -8.68 -19.51 5.65
N VAL A 407 -9.13 -18.27 5.44
CA VAL A 407 -10.31 -17.72 6.14
C VAL A 407 -11.54 -18.22 5.37
N VAL A 408 -12.45 -18.90 6.09
CA VAL A 408 -13.73 -19.35 5.54
C VAL A 408 -14.73 -18.20 5.63
N ASP A 409 -15.47 -17.95 4.54
CA ASP A 409 -16.57 -16.98 4.53
C ASP A 409 -17.71 -17.47 5.44
N GLY A 410 -17.75 -17.01 6.70
CA GLY A 410 -18.93 -17.12 7.58
C GLY A 410 -19.44 -18.52 7.93
N GLY A 411 -18.66 -19.57 7.71
CA GLY A 411 -18.97 -20.93 8.18
C GLY A 411 -20.21 -21.57 7.52
N LYS A 412 -20.09 -21.90 6.23
CA LYS A 412 -20.91 -22.91 5.55
C LYS A 412 -20.05 -23.81 4.68
#